data_AF-A0A7Y9HC70-F1
#
_entry.id   AF-A0A7Y9HC70-F1
#
_cell.length_a   1.000
_cell.length_b   1.000
_cell.length_c   1.000
_cell.angle_alpha   90.00
_cell.angle_beta   90.00
_cell.angle_gamma   90.00
#
_symmetry.space_group_name_H-M   'P 1'
#
loop_
_entity.id
_entity.type
_entity.pdbx_description
1 polymer ?
#
loop_
_entity_poly.entity_id
_entity_poly.type
_entity_poly.pdbx_seq_one_letter_code
_entity_poly.pdbx_strand_id
1 'polypeptide(L)' 'MPPCVQQGTGRNTPPLAVEQGVYQGTDAYLVVLPDASDPSRVNAYVVDASCVDATPPGKGTLLLTDSYTRS' A
#
# COMPACT_ATOMS: atom_id res chain seq x y z
N MET A 1 -3.89 -8.48 5.23
CA MET A 1 -4.04 -7.05 4.92
C MET A 1 -5.51 -6.75 4.67
N PRO A 2 -6.07 -5.64 5.20
CA PRO A 2 -7.46 -5.27 4.95
C PRO A 2 -7.77 -5.04 3.46
N PRO A 3 -8.97 -5.37 2.96
CA PRO A 3 -9.32 -5.19 1.54
C PRO A 3 -9.23 -3.74 1.06
N CYS A 4 -9.61 -2.76 1.90
CA CYS A 4 -9.53 -1.33 1.53
C CYS A 4 -8.10 -0.89 1.24
N VAL A 5 -7.13 -1.45 1.97
CA VAL A 5 -5.70 -1.17 1.77
C VAL A 5 -5.23 -1.70 0.42
N GLN A 6 -5.60 -2.94 0.07
CA GLN A 6 -5.29 -3.50 -1.25
C GLN A 6 -5.90 -2.66 -2.37
N GLN A 7 -7.17 -2.33 -2.25
CA GLN A 7 -7.89 -1.49 -3.22
C GLN A 7 -7.26 -0.10 -3.35
N GLY A 8 -6.72 0.45 -2.27
CA GLY A 8 -6.01 1.73 -2.26
C GLY A 8 -4.80 1.74 -3.21
N THR A 9 -4.07 0.62 -3.30
CA THR A 9 -2.95 0.48 -4.26
C THR A 9 -3.39 0.43 -5.72
N GLY A 10 -4.66 0.13 -6.00
CA GLY A 10 -5.17 -0.10 -7.35
C GLY A 10 -4.60 -1.35 -8.03
N ARG A 11 -3.96 -2.26 -7.25
CA ARG A 11 -3.27 -3.44 -7.75
C ARG A 11 -3.83 -4.69 -7.07
N ASN A 12 -4.07 -5.73 -7.88
CA ASN A 12 -4.51 -7.05 -7.38
C ASN A 12 -3.36 -8.06 -7.26
N THR A 13 -2.13 -7.61 -7.49
CA THR A 13 -0.92 -8.44 -7.35
C THR A 13 -0.68 -8.80 -5.88
N PRO A 14 -0.31 -10.06 -5.56
CA PRO A 14 0.07 -10.43 -4.21
C PRO A 14 1.24 -9.57 -3.72
N PRO A 15 1.16 -8.99 -2.51
CA PRO A 15 2.26 -8.20 -1.95
C PRO A 15 3.45 -9.07 -1.58
N LEU A 16 4.65 -8.53 -1.77
CA LEU A 16 5.91 -9.10 -1.27
C LEU A 16 6.02 -8.90 0.25
N ALA A 17 5.54 -7.76 0.73
CA ALA A 17 5.49 -7.43 2.15
C ALA A 17 4.31 -6.52 2.45
N VAL A 18 3.77 -6.66 3.66
CA VAL A 18 2.78 -5.75 4.23
C VAL A 18 3.15 -5.51 5.69
N GLU A 19 3.21 -4.25 6.08
CA GLU A 19 3.50 -3.83 7.46
C GLU A 19 2.54 -2.70 7.87
N GLN A 20 2.13 -2.68 9.13
CA GLN A 20 1.36 -1.59 9.71
C GLN A 20 2.29 -0.74 10.59
N GLY A 21 2.15 0.58 10.51
CA GLY A 21 2.96 1.51 11.29
C GLY A 21 2.43 2.92 11.23
N VAL A 22 3.31 3.90 11.49
CA VAL A 22 2.98 5.32 11.45
C VAL A 22 3.82 6.00 10.38
N TYR A 23 3.18 6.69 9.45
CA TYR A 23 3.83 7.49 8.42
C TYR A 23 3.48 8.96 8.62
N GLN A 24 4.48 9.78 8.93
CA GLN A 24 4.32 11.23 9.14
C GLN A 24 3.22 11.60 10.16
N GLY A 25 3.02 10.77 11.18
CA GLY A 25 2.00 10.97 12.22
C GLY A 25 0.63 10.35 11.92
N THR A 26 0.46 9.72 10.76
CA THR A 26 -0.78 9.01 10.37
C THR A 26 -0.60 7.50 10.48
N ASP A 27 -1.53 6.80 11.11
CA ASP A 27 -1.58 5.34 11.09
C ASP A 27 -1.75 4.85 9.64
N ALA A 28 -0.86 3.96 9.20
CA ALA A 28 -0.78 3.56 7.82
C ALA A 28 -0.33 2.10 7.64
N TYR A 29 -0.58 1.58 6.46
CA TYR A 29 -0.04 0.32 5.96
C TYR A 29 1.02 0.61 4.90
N LEU A 30 2.21 0.05 5.06
CA LEU A 30 3.19 -0.10 4.01
C LEU A 30 2.89 -1.38 3.23
N VAL A 31 2.76 -1.27 1.90
CA VAL A 31 2.55 -2.38 0.98
C VAL A 31 3.64 -2.36 -0.07
N VAL A 32 4.40 -3.45 -0.18
CA VAL A 32 5.43 -3.60 -1.20
C VAL A 32 4.95 -4.60 -2.25
N LEU A 33 4.83 -4.16 -3.50
CA LEU A 33 4.42 -4.99 -4.63
C LEU A 33 5.59 -5.14 -5.62
N PRO A 34 5.69 -6.26 -6.34
CA PRO A 34 6.58 -6.32 -7.50
C PRO A 34 6.06 -5.37 -8.58
N ASP A 35 6.98 -4.68 -9.27
CA ASP A 35 6.61 -3.90 -10.44
C ASP A 35 6.21 -4.86 -11.58
N ALA A 36 5.11 -4.54 -12.28
CA ALA A 36 4.60 -5.44 -13.33
C ALA A 36 5.33 -5.30 -14.66
N SER A 37 6.00 -4.17 -14.88
CA SER A 37 6.70 -3.86 -16.12
C SER A 37 8.20 -4.08 -15.99
N ASP A 38 8.75 -3.99 -14.77
CA ASP A 38 10.16 -4.17 -14.50
C ASP A 38 10.43 -5.11 -13.30
N PRO A 39 10.80 -6.38 -13.52
CA PRO A 39 11.03 -7.33 -12.43
C PRO A 39 12.26 -6.98 -11.56
N SER A 40 13.09 -6.03 -11.99
CA SER A 40 14.20 -5.50 -11.20
C SER A 40 13.75 -4.42 -10.21
N ARG A 41 12.46 -4.09 -10.15
CA ARG A 41 11.91 -3.04 -9.29
C ARG A 41 10.74 -3.52 -8.44
N VAL A 42 10.50 -2.76 -7.37
CA VAL A 42 9.34 -2.89 -6.50
C VAL A 42 8.66 -1.53 -6.35
N ASN A 43 7.36 -1.54 -6.10
CA ASN A 43 6.60 -0.35 -5.74
C ASN A 43 6.26 -0.42 -4.25
N ALA A 44 6.51 0.67 -3.53
CA ALA A 44 6.08 0.84 -2.15
C ALA A 44 4.90 1.80 -2.11
N TYR A 45 3.83 1.37 -1.45
CA TYR A 45 2.63 2.16 -1.23
C TYR A 45 2.45 2.37 0.26
N VAL A 46 2.29 3.60 0.70
CA VAL A 46 1.81 3.90 2.05
C VAL A 46 0.34 4.26 1.94
N VAL A 47 -0.52 3.48 2.59
CA VAL A 47 -1.96 3.61 2.54
C VAL A 47 -2.49 3.97 3.92
N ASP A 48 -3.31 5.01 4.01
CA ASP A 48 -3.96 5.45 5.24
C ASP A 48 -4.81 4.32 5.87
N ALA A 49 -4.56 4.00 7.13
CA ALA A 49 -5.22 2.92 7.86
C ALA A 49 -6.67 3.25 8.25
N SER A 50 -7.07 4.53 8.22
CA SER A 50 -8.45 4.95 8.53
C SER A 50 -9.50 4.34 7.62
N CYS A 51 -9.10 3.77 6.47
CA CYS A 51 -10.02 3.06 5.57
C CYS A 51 -10.67 1.83 6.21
N VAL A 52 -10.07 1.25 7.26
CA VAL A 52 -10.60 0.08 7.96
C VAL A 52 -11.91 0.41 8.67
N ASP A 53 -12.02 1.62 9.22
CA ASP A 53 -13.18 2.08 10.00
C ASP A 53 -14.03 3.12 9.23
N ALA A 54 -13.75 3.34 7.95
CA ALA A 54 -14.42 4.34 7.14
C ALA A 54 -15.91 4.03 6.94
N THR A 55 -16.75 5.04 7.15
CA THR A 55 -18.19 5.00 6.91
C THR A 55 -18.60 6.16 6.00
N PRO A 56 -19.08 5.92 4.76
CA PRO A 56 -19.26 4.60 4.13
C PRO A 56 -17.92 3.91 3.79
N PRO A 57 -17.91 2.57 3.60
CA PRO A 57 -16.72 1.85 3.21
C PRO A 57 -16.14 2.37 1.89
N GLY A 58 -14.81 2.49 1.82
CA GLY A 58 -14.09 2.97 0.65
C GLY A 58 -12.67 2.39 0.55
N LYS A 59 -12.01 2.64 -0.58
CA LYS A 59 -10.59 2.29 -0.74
C LYS A 59 -9.70 3.18 0.13
N GLY A 60 -8.56 2.66 0.54
CA GLY A 60 -7.57 3.45 1.28
C GLY A 60 -6.96 4.56 0.44
N THR A 61 -6.62 5.66 1.10
CA THR A 61 -5.95 6.81 0.50
C THR A 61 -4.45 6.55 0.42
N LEU A 62 -3.85 6.82 -0.75
CA LEU A 62 -2.40 6.74 -0.91
C LEU A 62 -1.74 7.99 -0.33
N LEU A 63 -0.96 7.81 0.73
CA LEU A 63 -0.13 8.85 1.34
C LEU A 63 1.23 8.96 0.64
N LEU A 64 1.74 7.84 0.12
CA LEU A 64 2.97 7.78 -0.67
C LEU A 64 2.86 6.66 -1.72
N THR A 65 3.44 6.92 -2.88
CA THR A 65 3.79 5.87 -3.85
C THR A 65 5.19 6.15 -4.34
N ASP A 66 6.08 5.19 -4.17
CA ASP A 66 7.46 5.28 -4.62
C ASP A 66 7.91 3.95 -5.22
N SER A 67 9.03 3.95 -5.93
CA SER A 67 9.52 2.76 -6.60
C SER A 67 11.04 2.61 -6.53
N TYR A 68 11.47 1.43 -6.10
CA TYR A 68 12.85 1.14 -5.73
C TYR A 68 13.41 0.01 -6.59
N THR A 69 14.72 0.03 -6.83
CA THR A 69 15.43 -1.11 -7.42
C THR A 69 15.52 -2.24 -6.41
N ARG A 70 15.41 -3.48 -6.91
CA ARG A 70 15.61 -4.71 -6.16
C ARG A 70 17.11 -5.00 -6.10
N SER A 71 17.62 -5.31 -4.91
CA SER A 71 19.03 -5.70 -4.70
C SER A 71 19.22 -7.21 -4.69
#